data_AF-A0A925E8R2-F1
#
_entry.id   AF-A0A925E8R2-F1
#
_cell.length_a   1.000
_cell.length_b   1.000
_cell.length_c   1.000
_cell.angle_alpha   90.00
_cell.angle_beta   90.00
_cell.angle_gamma   90.00
#
_symmetry.space_group_name_H-M   'P 1'
#
loop_
_entity.id
_entity.type
_entity.pdbx_description
1 polymer ?
#
loop_
_entity_poly.entity_id
_entity_poly.type
_entity_poly.pdbx_seq_one_letter_code
_entity_poly.pdbx_strand_id
1 'polypeptide(L)'
;MRYMKWIGLTAAALLTLSCFIPWVYIESRNITVSGIDSTGTSFGKPGYFHFVLAVAFLLFTIVPKVWAKRLNLLITALNAGWALRNFFIITGCSGGECPVRKSGLWLMLLASALMLVSALFPDMKVPEEKKTRVNDSTS
;
A
#
# COMPACT_ATOMS: atom_id res chain seq x y z
N MET A 1 -19.84 -5.99 2.89
CA MET A 1 -18.61 -6.82 2.90
C MET A 1 -17.68 -6.34 4.04
N ARG A 2 -18.03 -6.63 5.30
CA ARG A 2 -17.31 -6.11 6.49
C ARG A 2 -15.82 -6.51 6.50
N TYR A 3 -15.47 -7.61 5.83
CA TYR A 3 -14.10 -8.15 5.76
C TYR A 3 -13.12 -7.32 4.92
N MET A 4 -13.55 -6.58 3.90
CA MET A 4 -12.62 -5.84 3.02
C MET A 4 -11.87 -4.72 3.74
N LYS A 5 -12.52 -4.08 4.74
CA LYS A 5 -11.86 -3.10 5.61
C LYS A 5 -10.75 -3.73 6.45
N TRP A 6 -11.01 -4.93 6.99
CA TRP A 6 -10.02 -5.68 7.75
C TRP A 6 -8.87 -6.15 6.88
N ILE A 7 -9.16 -6.64 5.66
CA ILE A 7 -8.13 -7.02 4.69
C ILE A 7 -7.22 -5.84 4.38
N GLY A 8 -7.79 -4.66 4.08
CA GLY A 8 -7.00 -3.44 3.83
C GLY A 8 -6.15 -3.01 5.04
N LEU A 9 -6.69 -3.07 6.26
CA LEU A 9 -5.96 -2.76 7.48
C LEU A 9 -4.78 -3.73 7.72
N THR A 10 -5.04 -5.03 7.57
CA THR A 10 -4.00 -6.07 7.70
C THR A 10 -2.92 -5.92 6.62
N ALA A 11 -3.31 -5.56 5.39
CA ALA A 11 -2.38 -5.33 4.30
C ALA A 11 -1.48 -4.10 4.56
N ALA A 12 -2.03 -3.01 5.11
CA ALA A 12 -1.25 -1.85 5.51
C ALA A 12 -0.25 -2.15 6.64
N ALA A 13 -0.68 -2.96 7.64
CA ALA A 13 0.21 -3.42 8.70
C ALA A 13 1.32 -4.33 8.14
N LEU A 14 0.97 -5.27 7.25
CA LEU A 14 1.93 -6.16 6.60
C LEU A 14 2.94 -5.39 5.74
N LEU A 15 2.49 -4.39 4.99
CA LEU A 15 3.36 -3.50 4.21
C LEU A 15 4.36 -2.78 5.14
N THR A 16 3.88 -2.28 6.26
CA THR A 16 4.72 -1.57 7.24
C THR A 16 5.78 -2.50 7.81
N LEU A 17 5.40 -3.70 8.26
CA LEU A 17 6.32 -4.72 8.78
C LEU A 17 7.32 -5.18 7.71
N SER A 18 6.89 -5.32 6.46
CA SER A 18 7.77 -5.73 5.36
C SER A 18 8.93 -4.75 5.12
N CYS A 19 8.76 -3.47 5.47
CA CYS A 19 9.82 -2.47 5.32
C CYS A 19 10.96 -2.64 6.35
N PHE A 20 10.72 -3.33 7.47
CA PHE A 20 11.75 -3.67 8.47
C PHE A 20 12.46 -5.00 8.16
N ILE A 21 11.86 -5.83 7.30
CA ILE A 21 12.44 -7.11 6.90
C ILE A 21 13.48 -6.85 5.80
N PRO A 22 14.59 -7.62 5.75
CA PRO A 22 15.55 -7.51 4.66
C PRO A 22 14.89 -7.78 3.30
N TRP A 23 15.14 -6.89 2.34
CA TRP A 23 14.62 -6.98 0.97
C TRP A 23 15.61 -7.68 0.07
N VAL A 24 16.87 -7.26 0.13
CA VAL A 24 17.96 -7.87 -0.63
C VAL A 24 19.25 -7.89 0.17
N TYR A 25 20.12 -8.81 -0.19
CA TYR A 25 21.48 -8.88 0.32
C TYR A 25 22.47 -8.76 -0.85
N ILE A 26 23.47 -7.89 -0.69
CA ILE A 26 24.50 -7.63 -1.70
C ILE A 26 25.80 -8.25 -1.20
N GLU A 27 26.20 -9.36 -1.83
CA GLU A 27 27.38 -10.15 -1.46
C GLU A 27 28.68 -9.32 -1.55
N SER A 28 28.86 -8.57 -2.64
CA SER A 28 30.08 -7.81 -2.92
C SER A 28 30.43 -6.74 -1.88
N ARG A 29 29.44 -6.22 -1.15
CA ARG A 29 29.63 -5.21 -0.08
C ARG A 29 29.28 -5.74 1.30
N ASN A 30 28.82 -6.98 1.41
CA ASN A 30 28.31 -7.58 2.64
C ASN A 30 27.27 -6.67 3.34
N ILE A 31 26.36 -6.09 2.55
CA ILE A 31 25.31 -5.18 3.05
C ILE A 31 23.93 -5.79 2.85
N THR A 32 23.09 -5.60 3.87
CA THR A 32 21.68 -5.97 3.83
C THR A 32 20.84 -4.72 3.63
N VAL A 33 20.06 -4.69 2.56
CA VAL A 33 19.17 -3.57 2.24
C VAL A 33 17.74 -3.94 2.62
N SER A 34 17.10 -3.05 3.36
CA SER A 34 15.69 -3.10 3.76
C SER A 34 14.97 -1.83 3.31
N GLY A 35 13.67 -1.74 3.60
CA GLY A 35 12.90 -0.54 3.33
C GLY A 35 13.38 0.69 4.10
N ILE A 36 13.99 0.50 5.28
CA ILE A 36 14.37 1.57 6.20
C ILE A 36 15.86 1.86 6.13
N ASP A 37 16.66 0.79 6.10
CA ASP A 37 18.11 0.85 6.05
C ASP A 37 18.62 0.34 4.71
N SER A 38 19.26 1.24 3.99
CA SER A 38 19.86 1.06 2.67
C SER A 38 21.26 1.70 2.64
N THR A 39 21.85 1.86 3.83
CA THR A 39 23.13 2.55 4.01
C THR A 39 24.21 1.92 3.12
N GLY A 40 24.97 2.76 2.41
CA GLY A 40 25.98 2.31 1.45
C GLY A 40 25.47 2.07 0.02
N THR A 41 24.20 2.36 -0.27
CA THR A 41 23.62 2.33 -1.63
C THR A 41 23.05 3.68 -2.05
N SER A 42 22.87 3.91 -3.35
CA SER A 42 22.21 5.10 -3.90
C SER A 42 20.67 5.03 -3.90
N PHE A 43 20.08 4.00 -3.26
CA PHE A 43 18.64 3.76 -3.28
C PHE A 43 17.83 4.71 -2.37
N GLY A 44 18.50 5.46 -1.48
CA GLY A 44 17.81 6.28 -0.48
C GLY A 44 16.98 5.41 0.47
N LYS A 45 15.98 5.94 1.18
CA LYS A 45 15.17 5.17 2.15
C LYS A 45 13.79 4.82 1.57
N PRO A 46 13.65 3.73 0.78
CA PRO A 46 12.47 3.48 -0.05
C PRO A 46 11.17 3.23 0.73
N GLY A 47 11.26 2.78 1.98
CA GLY A 47 10.12 2.47 2.84
C GLY A 47 9.37 3.70 3.37
N TYR A 48 9.99 4.88 3.40
CA TYR A 48 9.33 6.08 3.95
C TYR A 48 8.12 6.50 3.12
N PHE A 49 8.19 6.37 1.80
CA PHE A 49 7.07 6.68 0.93
C PHE A 49 5.90 5.70 1.16
N HIS A 50 6.19 4.42 1.40
CA HIS A 50 5.18 3.44 1.80
C HIS A 50 4.49 3.82 3.11
N PHE A 51 5.22 4.30 4.12
CA PHE A 51 4.62 4.75 5.38
C PHE A 51 3.69 5.95 5.20
N VAL A 52 4.10 6.95 4.42
CA VAL A 52 3.27 8.13 4.13
C VAL A 52 1.97 7.72 3.43
N LEU A 53 2.07 6.87 2.40
CA LEU A 53 0.90 6.40 1.66
C LEU A 53 0.01 5.45 2.49
N ALA A 54 0.60 4.63 3.36
CA ALA A 54 -0.15 3.77 4.27
C ALA A 54 -0.96 4.59 5.28
N VAL A 55 -0.37 5.63 5.88
CA VAL A 55 -1.09 6.54 6.78
C VAL A 55 -2.23 7.23 6.03
N ALA A 56 -1.96 7.75 4.83
CA ALA A 56 -3.00 8.38 4.01
C ALA A 56 -4.14 7.39 3.67
N PHE A 57 -3.81 6.14 3.32
CA PHE A 57 -4.79 5.08 3.07
C PHE A 57 -5.69 4.81 4.27
N LEU A 58 -5.12 4.75 5.48
CA LEU A 58 -5.89 4.53 6.71
C LEU A 58 -6.85 5.69 6.98
N LEU A 59 -6.38 6.94 6.83
CA LEU A 59 -7.22 8.14 7.01
C LEU A 59 -8.40 8.14 6.03
N PHE A 60 -8.18 7.88 4.74
CA PHE A 60 -9.25 7.89 3.75
C PHE A 60 -10.19 6.68 3.84
N THR A 61 -9.72 5.56 4.37
CA THR A 61 -10.56 4.38 4.66
C THR A 61 -11.61 4.67 5.75
N ILE A 62 -11.30 5.53 6.72
CA ILE A 62 -12.21 5.88 7.83
C ILE A 62 -13.29 6.88 7.38
N VAL A 63 -12.96 7.80 6.47
CA VAL A 63 -13.88 8.87 6.04
C VAL A 63 -14.97 8.30 5.10
N PRO A 64 -16.27 8.32 5.47
CA PRO A 64 -17.34 7.71 4.69
C PRO A 64 -17.81 8.58 3.50
N LYS A 65 -16.92 9.35 2.87
CA LYS A 65 -17.24 10.25 1.75
C LYS A 65 -16.77 9.65 0.42
N VAL A 66 -17.54 9.86 -0.66
CA VAL A 66 -17.23 9.31 -2.00
C VAL A 66 -15.88 9.82 -2.53
N TRP A 67 -15.56 11.10 -2.30
CA TRP A 67 -14.28 11.70 -2.72
C TRP A 67 -13.05 11.02 -2.09
N ALA A 68 -13.20 10.49 -0.88
CA ALA A 68 -12.12 9.93 -0.08
C ALA A 68 -11.79 8.56 -0.64
N LYS A 69 -12.79 7.83 -1.12
CA LYS A 69 -12.62 6.54 -1.80
C LYS A 69 -11.90 6.69 -3.14
N ARG A 70 -12.24 7.73 -3.92
CA ARG A 70 -11.54 8.04 -5.18
C ARG A 70 -10.07 8.38 -4.93
N LEU A 71 -9.79 9.21 -3.91
CA LEU A 71 -8.41 9.50 -3.50
C LEU A 71 -7.69 8.28 -2.93
N ASN A 72 -8.39 7.43 -2.18
CA ASN A 72 -7.82 6.21 -1.60
C ASN A 72 -7.35 5.23 -2.69
N LEU A 73 -8.15 5.10 -3.76
CA LEU A 73 -7.77 4.32 -4.93
C LEU A 73 -6.51 4.90 -5.62
N LEU A 74 -6.43 6.22 -5.77
CA LEU A 74 -5.23 6.87 -6.32
C LEU A 74 -4.00 6.61 -5.43
N ILE A 75 -4.13 6.72 -4.12
CA ILE A 75 -3.04 6.52 -3.15
C ILE A 75 -2.52 5.09 -3.18
N THR A 76 -3.43 4.11 -3.21
CA THR A 76 -3.03 2.69 -3.29
C THR A 76 -2.43 2.34 -4.65
N ALA A 77 -2.89 2.95 -5.74
CA ALA A 77 -2.27 2.80 -7.05
C ALA A 77 -0.86 3.40 -7.08
N LEU A 78 -0.65 4.59 -6.50
CA LEU A 78 0.67 5.18 -6.34
C LEU A 78 1.59 4.32 -5.46
N ASN A 79 1.04 3.74 -4.37
CA ASN A 79 1.79 2.83 -3.51
C ASN A 79 2.24 1.57 -4.25
N ALA A 80 1.35 0.99 -5.07
CA ALA A 80 1.66 -0.17 -5.91
C ALA A 80 2.68 0.17 -7.00
N GLY A 81 2.56 1.33 -7.64
CA GLY A 81 3.56 1.81 -8.60
C GLY A 81 4.93 2.01 -7.95
N TRP A 82 4.97 2.58 -6.74
CA TRP A 82 6.21 2.72 -5.97
C TRP A 82 6.80 1.37 -5.55
N ALA A 83 5.98 0.44 -5.09
CA ALA A 83 6.39 -0.94 -4.77
C ALA A 83 7.03 -1.62 -5.98
N LEU A 84 6.38 -1.52 -7.14
CA LEU A 84 6.86 -2.10 -8.39
C LEU A 84 8.17 -1.46 -8.86
N ARG A 85 8.28 -0.12 -8.80
CA ARG A 85 9.53 0.60 -9.07
C ARG A 85 10.66 0.09 -8.18
N ASN A 86 10.43 0.01 -6.86
CA ASN A 86 11.45 -0.48 -5.93
C ASN A 86 11.81 -1.94 -6.17
N PHE A 87 10.84 -2.78 -6.52
CA PHE A 87 11.09 -4.17 -6.89
C PHE A 87 12.08 -4.26 -8.05
N PHE A 88 11.87 -3.51 -9.13
CA PHE A 88 12.79 -3.54 -10.28
C PHE A 88 14.13 -2.88 -10.00
N ILE A 89 14.16 -1.72 -9.34
CA ILE A 89 15.41 -1.00 -9.08
C ILE A 89 16.30 -1.76 -8.09
N ILE A 90 15.74 -2.32 -7.02
CA ILE A 90 16.50 -2.97 -5.95
C ILE A 90 16.93 -4.39 -6.35
N THR A 91 16.22 -5.04 -7.27
CA THR A 91 16.62 -6.35 -7.80
C THR A 91 17.42 -6.29 -9.08
N GLY A 92 17.57 -5.10 -9.66
CA GLY A 92 18.38 -4.89 -10.86
C GLY A 92 19.85 -5.19 -10.58
N CYS A 93 20.51 -5.87 -11.51
CA CYS A 93 21.94 -6.10 -11.44
C CYS A 93 22.69 -4.85 -11.91
N SER A 94 23.76 -4.47 -11.23
CA SER A 94 24.59 -3.32 -11.58
C SER A 94 26.05 -3.73 -11.50
N GLY A 95 26.82 -3.46 -12.56
CA GLY A 95 28.25 -3.80 -12.61
C GLY A 95 28.55 -5.30 -12.58
N GLY A 96 27.64 -6.16 -13.06
CA GLY A 96 27.82 -7.62 -13.09
C GLY A 96 27.42 -8.35 -11.80
N GLU A 97 27.07 -7.61 -10.74
CA GLU A 97 26.63 -8.16 -9.45
C GLU A 97 25.11 -8.11 -9.34
N CYS A 98 24.50 -9.22 -8.92
CA CYS A 98 23.06 -9.35 -8.76
C CYS A 98 22.68 -9.52 -7.28
N PRO A 99 21.83 -8.65 -6.71
CA PRO A 99 21.41 -8.75 -5.32
C PRO A 99 20.55 -10.00 -5.07
N VAL A 100 20.79 -10.67 -3.93
CA VAL A 100 20.05 -11.85 -3.51
C VAL A 100 18.71 -11.42 -2.92
N ARG A 101 17.61 -11.81 -3.57
CA ARG A 101 16.24 -11.48 -3.14
C ARG A 101 15.89 -12.19 -1.83
N LYS A 102 15.35 -11.45 -0.87
CA LYS A 102 14.86 -11.95 0.42
C LYS A 102 13.33 -11.81 0.51
N SER A 103 12.75 -12.38 1.56
CA SER A 103 11.29 -12.44 1.74
C SER A 103 10.62 -11.08 1.90
N GLY A 104 11.32 -10.09 2.49
CA GLY A 104 10.74 -8.76 2.74
C GLY A 104 10.29 -8.06 1.46
N LEU A 105 11.03 -8.24 0.36
CA LEU A 105 10.69 -7.64 -0.92
C LEU A 105 9.40 -8.20 -1.52
N TRP A 106 9.21 -9.53 -1.44
CA TRP A 106 8.00 -10.19 -1.90
C TRP A 106 6.79 -9.84 -1.03
N LEU A 107 6.98 -9.75 0.29
CA LEU A 107 5.94 -9.32 1.23
C LEU A 107 5.49 -7.89 0.96
N MET A 108 6.42 -6.98 0.70
CA MET A 108 6.12 -5.59 0.35
C MET A 108 5.27 -5.49 -0.92
N LEU A 109 5.65 -6.22 -1.98
CA LEU A 109 4.91 -6.23 -3.25
C LEU A 109 3.50 -6.82 -3.07
N LEU A 110 3.39 -7.95 -2.38
CA LEU A 110 2.12 -8.62 -2.13
C LEU A 110 1.20 -7.77 -1.25
N ALA A 111 1.73 -7.16 -0.18
CA ALA A 111 0.97 -6.28 0.69
C ALA A 111 0.43 -5.06 -0.06
N SER A 112 1.26 -4.45 -0.93
CA SER A 112 0.81 -3.33 -1.76
C SER A 112 -0.29 -3.72 -2.75
N ALA A 113 -0.20 -4.91 -3.34
CA ALA A 113 -1.25 -5.41 -4.24
C ALA A 113 -2.56 -5.67 -3.47
N LEU A 114 -2.49 -6.26 -2.27
CA LEU A 114 -3.66 -6.46 -1.42
C LEU A 114 -4.31 -5.14 -0.98
N MET A 115 -3.52 -4.11 -0.67
CA MET A 115 -4.05 -2.78 -0.38
C MET A 115 -4.84 -2.21 -1.57
N LEU A 116 -4.30 -2.33 -2.79
CA LEU A 116 -4.98 -1.89 -4.01
C LEU A 116 -6.30 -2.64 -4.24
N VAL A 117 -6.30 -3.97 -4.09
CA VAL A 117 -7.53 -4.79 -4.20
C VAL A 117 -8.56 -4.37 -3.15
N SER A 118 -8.13 -4.10 -1.91
CA SER A 118 -9.04 -3.64 -0.86
C SER A 118 -9.66 -2.26 -1.15
N ALA A 119 -8.90 -1.38 -1.82
CA ALA A 119 -9.39 -0.07 -2.23
C ALA A 119 -10.35 -0.12 -3.44
N LEU A 120 -10.27 -1.16 -4.27
CA LEU A 120 -11.20 -1.40 -5.38
C LEU A 120 -12.61 -1.75 -4.90
N PHE A 121 -12.72 -2.46 -3.78
CA PHE A 121 -14.00 -2.96 -3.24
C PHE A 121 -14.33 -2.39 -1.85
N PRO A 122 -14.49 -1.06 -1.70
CA PRO A 122 -14.77 -0.46 -0.40
C PRO A 122 -16.23 -0.70 0.03
N ASP A 123 -16.44 -1.13 1.27
CA ASP A 123 -17.78 -1.28 1.84
C ASP A 123 -18.42 0.09 2.09
N MET A 124 -19.41 0.44 1.27
CA MET A 124 -20.17 1.67 1.38
C MET A 124 -21.57 1.36 1.93
N LYS A 125 -21.87 1.81 3.15
CA LYS A 125 -23.26 2.05 3.54
C LYS A 125 -23.66 3.38 2.90
N VAL A 126 -24.48 3.33 1.86
CA VAL A 126 -25.17 4.52 1.37
C VAL A 126 -26.07 5.01 2.51
N PRO A 127 -26.01 6.28 2.94
CA PRO A 127 -27.03 6.80 3.83
C PRO A 127 -28.35 6.71 3.06
N GLU A 128 -29.29 5.87 3.53
CA GLU A 128 -30.65 5.84 3.03
C GLU A 128 -31.17 7.28 3.01
N GLU A 129 -31.33 7.83 1.80
CA GLU A 129 -32.00 9.09 1.60
C GLU A 129 -33.42 8.91 2.14
N LYS A 130 -33.71 9.57 3.26
CA LYS A 130 -35.00 9.57 3.94
C LYS A 130 -36.11 9.82 2.91
N LYS A 131 -36.78 8.76 2.46
CA LYS A 131 -37.97 8.76 1.60
C LYS A 131 -39.13 9.48 2.32
N THR A 132 -39.07 10.80 2.39
CA THR A 132 -40.16 11.68 2.86
C THR A 132 -40.72 12.43 1.67
N ARG A 133 -41.28 11.70 0.70
CA ARG A 133 -42.33 12.21 -0.20
C ARG A 133 -43.30 11.06 -0.45
N VAL A 134 -43.92 10.61 0.63
CA VAL A 134 -45.18 9.87 0.62
C VAL A 134 -46.18 10.83 1.25
N ASN A 135 -47.24 11.14 0.50
CA ASN A 135 -48.41 11.95 0.88
C ASN A 135 -48.26 13.47 0.77
N ASP A 136 -48.29 13.98 -0.46
CA ASP A 136 -49.07 15.19 -0.73
C ASP A 136 -49.86 14.98 -2.03
N SER A 137 -50.85 14.10 -1.91
CA SER A 137 -51.90 13.86 -2.91
C SER A 137 -53.20 13.67 -2.13
N THR A 138 -53.70 14.75 -1.50
CA THR A 138 -55.06 14.82 -0.97
C THR A 138 -55.50 16.28 -0.95
N SER A 139 -56.70 16.49 -1.54
CA SER A 139 -57.53 17.70 -1.70
C SER A 139 -57.15 18.65 -2.83
#